data_AF-A0A1R3TI78-F1
#
_entry.id   AF-A0A1R3TI78-F1
#
_cell.length_a   1.000
_cell.length_b   1.000
_cell.length_c   1.000
_cell.angle_alpha   90.00
_cell.angle_beta   90.00
_cell.angle_gamma   90.00
#
_symmetry.space_group_name_H-M   'P 1'
#
loop_
_entity.id
_entity.type
_entity.pdbx_description
1 polymer ?
#
loop_
_entity_poly.entity_id
_entity_poly.type
_entity_poly.pdbx_seq_one_letter_code
_entity_poly.pdbx_strand_id
1 'polypeptide(L)'
;MSWLRANSATFGRQILSHMKFFSTLKKAIAMRLMIAALLATAGLFAPFNAFAQSVDVESTISKVDVKGLSITLADGKNYKVPEEFNFDGLQAGVKVVVFYTEVDGKRVVDDLEVIQ
;
A
#
# COMPACT_ATOMS: atom_id res chain seq x y z
N MET A 1 42.09 52.49 39.29
CA MET A 1 41.09 51.41 39.20
C MET A 1 40.97 50.88 37.76
N SER A 2 41.74 49.87 37.35
CA SER A 2 41.60 49.32 35.96
C SER A 2 41.94 47.83 35.82
N TRP A 3 41.65 47.01 36.84
CA TRP A 3 41.83 45.54 36.75
C TRP A 3 40.55 44.74 37.01
N LEU A 4 39.47 45.38 37.48
CA LEU A 4 38.20 44.71 37.80
C LEU A 4 37.18 44.70 36.64
N ARG A 5 37.40 45.47 35.57
CA ARG A 5 36.49 45.55 34.40
C ARG A 5 36.79 44.55 33.28
N ALA A 6 37.97 43.94 33.25
CA ALA A 6 38.37 43.02 32.18
C ALA A 6 37.85 41.58 32.39
N ASN A 7 37.76 41.11 33.64
CA ASN A 7 37.30 39.75 33.94
C ASN A 7 35.79 39.53 33.82
N SER A 8 34.97 40.59 33.85
CA SER A 8 33.52 40.45 33.73
C SER A 8 33.04 40.19 32.30
N ALA A 9 33.82 40.64 31.30
CA ALA A 9 33.46 40.52 29.88
C ALA A 9 33.71 39.11 29.32
N THR A 10 34.72 38.39 29.83
CA THR A 10 35.02 37.01 29.45
C THR A 10 34.04 36.01 30.08
N PHE A 11 33.64 36.24 31.34
CA PHE A 11 32.69 35.37 32.05
C PHE A 11 31.29 35.38 31.44
N GLY A 12 30.77 36.56 31.04
CA GLY A 12 29.47 36.67 30.37
C GLY A 12 29.42 35.96 29.01
N ARG A 13 30.53 35.97 28.26
CA ARG A 13 30.63 35.35 26.93
C ARG A 13 30.61 33.82 27.00
N GLN A 14 31.15 33.23 28.07
CA GLN A 14 31.17 31.79 28.29
C GLN A 14 29.79 31.24 28.72
N ILE A 15 29.02 31.98 29.53
CA ILE A 15 27.64 31.59 29.89
C ILE A 15 26.70 31.70 28.68
N LEU A 16 26.84 32.74 27.87
CA LEU A 16 26.08 32.93 26.63
C LEU A 16 26.36 31.86 25.57
N SER A 17 27.59 31.32 25.49
CA SER A 17 27.92 30.24 24.55
C SER A 17 27.29 28.90 24.97
N HIS A 18 27.29 28.57 26.26
CA HIS A 18 26.59 27.39 26.78
C HIS A 18 25.07 27.48 26.52
N MET A 19 24.44 28.63 26.78
CA MET A 19 23.00 28.82 26.52
C MET A 19 22.64 28.67 25.04
N LYS A 20 23.45 29.23 24.13
CA LYS A 20 23.22 29.10 22.67
C LYS A 20 23.36 27.65 22.21
N PHE A 21 24.34 26.91 22.74
CA PHE A 21 24.55 25.49 22.40
C PHE A 21 23.33 24.62 22.76
N PHE A 22 22.75 24.79 23.95
CA PHE A 22 21.53 24.07 24.35
C PHE A 22 20.31 24.45 23.49
N SER A 23 20.21 25.70 23.04
CA SER A 23 19.10 26.16 22.18
C SER A 23 19.14 25.55 20.77
N THR A 24 20.34 25.43 20.18
CA THR A 24 20.53 24.86 18.85
C THR A 24 20.31 23.35 18.86
N LEU A 25 20.74 22.66 19.93
CA LEU A 25 20.49 21.23 20.11
C LEU A 25 18.99 20.93 20.31
N LYS A 26 18.28 21.73 21.12
CA LYS A 26 16.81 21.61 21.26
C LYS A 26 16.08 21.83 19.94
N LYS A 27 16.50 22.82 19.14
CA LYS A 27 15.89 23.12 17.84
C LYS A 27 16.12 22.00 16.82
N ALA A 28 17.31 21.40 16.81
CA ALA A 28 17.62 20.26 15.96
C ALA A 28 16.80 19.01 16.33
N ILE A 29 16.63 18.74 17.63
CA ILE A 29 15.79 17.65 18.13
C ILE A 29 14.32 17.89 17.77
N ALA A 30 13.81 19.11 17.98
CA ALA A 30 12.44 19.46 17.62
C ALA A 30 12.18 19.30 16.12
N MET A 31 13.12 19.72 15.27
CA MET A 31 13.02 19.59 13.81
C MET A 31 13.02 18.11 13.37
N ARG A 32 13.85 17.26 13.99
CA ARG A 32 13.85 15.81 13.75
C ARG A 32 12.54 15.15 14.17
N LEU A 33 11.97 15.55 15.31
CA LEU A 33 10.67 15.04 15.76
C LEU A 33 9.53 15.45 14.83
N MET A 34 9.54 16.68 14.31
CA MET A 34 8.55 17.13 13.33
C MET A 34 8.65 16.35 12.01
N ILE A 35 9.87 16.09 11.51
CA ILE A 35 10.09 15.28 10.31
C ILE A 35 9.61 13.83 10.53
N ALA A 36 9.94 13.25 11.69
CA ALA A 36 9.50 11.91 12.05
C ALA A 36 7.97 11.81 12.16
N ALA A 37 7.31 12.80 12.76
CA ALA A 37 5.86 12.87 12.84
C ALA A 37 5.23 12.99 11.44
N LEU A 38 5.78 13.83 10.56
CA LEU A 38 5.31 13.98 9.19
C LEU A 38 5.44 12.68 8.39
N LEU A 39 6.59 12.01 8.46
CA LEU A 39 6.84 10.72 7.80
C LEU A 39 5.91 9.62 8.33
N ALA A 40 5.67 9.58 9.65
CA ALA A 40 4.74 8.63 10.25
C ALA A 40 3.30 8.82 9.74
N THR A 41 2.86 10.07 9.57
CA THR A 41 1.53 10.37 9.00
C THR A 41 1.44 10.13 7.51
N ALA A 42 2.53 10.31 6.74
CA ALA A 42 2.56 10.04 5.31
C ALA A 42 2.36 8.55 5.01
N GLY A 43 2.84 7.65 5.88
CA GLY A 43 2.61 6.20 5.75
C GLY A 43 1.15 5.77 5.87
N LEU A 44 0.29 6.57 6.52
CA LEU A 44 -1.15 6.27 6.64
C LEU A 44 -1.92 6.52 5.33
N PHE A 45 -1.37 7.35 4.44
CA PHE A 45 -1.92 7.62 3.12
C PHE A 45 -1.13 6.91 2.01
N ALA A 46 -0.14 6.08 2.37
CA ALA A 46 0.50 5.24 1.40
C ALA A 46 -0.56 4.30 0.83
N PRO A 47 -0.73 4.21 -0.49
CA PRO A 47 -1.60 3.20 -1.06
C PRO A 47 -1.11 1.86 -0.55
N PHE A 48 -1.97 1.16 0.20
CA PHE A 48 -1.74 -0.25 0.46
C PHE A 48 -1.62 -0.87 -0.92
N ASN A 49 -0.42 -1.35 -1.26
CA ASN A 49 -0.25 -2.18 -2.44
C ASN A 49 -1.15 -3.39 -2.21
N ALA A 50 -2.38 -3.33 -2.70
CA ALA A 50 -3.23 -4.48 -2.88
C ALA A 50 -2.43 -5.35 -3.85
N PHE A 51 -1.72 -6.33 -3.28
CA PHE A 51 -1.04 -7.32 -4.08
C PHE A 51 -2.13 -7.95 -4.93
N ALA A 52 -2.13 -7.62 -6.22
CA ALA A 52 -2.84 -8.35 -7.24
C ALA A 52 -2.18 -9.72 -7.34
N GLN A 53 -2.44 -10.57 -6.33
CA GLN A 53 -2.10 -11.97 -6.41
C GLN A 53 -3.17 -12.60 -7.29
N SER A 54 -2.74 -13.19 -8.40
CA SER A 54 -3.60 -14.07 -9.16
C SER A 54 -3.90 -15.27 -8.25
N VAL A 55 -5.18 -15.50 -7.98
CA VAL A 55 -5.66 -16.61 -7.16
C VAL A 55 -6.18 -17.67 -8.10
N ASP A 56 -5.72 -18.91 -7.92
CA ASP A 56 -6.28 -20.07 -8.58
C ASP A 56 -7.47 -20.63 -7.78
N VAL A 57 -8.57 -20.94 -8.46
CA VAL A 57 -9.69 -21.67 -7.87
C VAL A 57 -10.12 -22.81 -8.77
N GLU A 58 -10.17 -24.01 -8.21
CA GLU A 58 -10.72 -25.18 -8.88
C GLU A 58 -12.21 -25.30 -8.57
N SER A 59 -13.05 -25.23 -9.60
CA SER A 59 -14.50 -25.36 -9.42
C SER A 59 -15.20 -25.85 -10.69
N THR A 60 -16.49 -26.12 -10.57
CA THR A 60 -17.34 -26.47 -11.71
C THR A 60 -18.09 -25.24 -12.18
N ILE A 61 -18.18 -25.04 -13.49
CA ILE A 61 -19.00 -23.97 -14.08
C ILE A 61 -20.46 -24.24 -13.75
N SER A 62 -21.13 -23.27 -13.14
CA SER A 62 -22.57 -23.30 -12.89
C SER A 62 -23.34 -22.61 -14.00
N LYS A 63 -22.84 -21.45 -14.48
CA LYS A 63 -23.48 -20.67 -15.54
C LYS A 63 -22.45 -19.89 -16.35
N VAL A 64 -22.68 -19.80 -17.66
CA VAL A 64 -21.91 -18.95 -18.57
C VAL A 64 -22.82 -17.85 -19.10
N ASP A 65 -22.40 -16.59 -18.95
CA ASP A 65 -23.09 -15.43 -19.51
C ASP A 65 -22.19 -14.71 -20.52
N VAL A 66 -22.34 -15.08 -21.79
CA VAL A 66 -21.59 -14.50 -22.91
C VAL A 66 -21.96 -13.03 -23.14
N LYS A 67 -23.22 -12.63 -22.86
CA LYS A 67 -23.67 -11.25 -23.03
C LYS A 67 -23.14 -10.34 -21.92
N GLY A 68 -23.13 -10.87 -20.70
CA GLY A 68 -22.61 -10.20 -19.52
C GLY A 68 -21.10 -10.30 -19.34
N LEU A 69 -20.40 -11.04 -20.23
CA LEU A 69 -18.98 -11.35 -20.15
C LEU A 69 -18.58 -11.85 -18.76
N SER A 70 -19.32 -12.85 -18.27
CA SER A 70 -19.05 -13.41 -16.95
C SER A 70 -19.37 -14.90 -16.83
N ILE A 71 -18.65 -15.56 -15.95
CA ILE A 71 -18.82 -16.97 -15.61
C ILE A 71 -19.15 -17.08 -14.12
N THR A 72 -20.18 -17.85 -13.80
CA THR A 72 -20.53 -18.18 -12.41
C THR A 72 -20.08 -19.61 -12.13
N LEU A 73 -19.26 -19.78 -11.10
CA LEU A 73 -18.81 -21.09 -10.65
C LEU A 73 -19.77 -21.67 -9.61
N ALA A 74 -19.62 -22.96 -9.29
CA ALA A 74 -20.45 -23.68 -8.32
C ALA A 74 -20.31 -23.13 -6.88
N ASP A 75 -19.27 -22.35 -6.60
CA ASP A 75 -19.10 -21.61 -5.36
C ASP A 75 -20.05 -20.40 -5.23
N GLY A 76 -20.85 -20.12 -6.27
CA GLY A 76 -21.81 -19.02 -6.33
C GLY A 76 -21.18 -17.66 -6.64
N LYS A 77 -19.86 -17.60 -6.89
CA LYS A 77 -19.17 -16.37 -7.24
C LYS A 77 -19.20 -16.13 -8.74
N ASN A 78 -19.23 -14.86 -9.11
CA ASN A 78 -19.19 -14.42 -10.50
C ASN A 78 -17.81 -13.86 -10.85
N TYR A 79 -17.32 -14.25 -12.02
CA TYR A 79 -15.99 -13.94 -12.55
C TYR A 79 -16.16 -13.19 -13.87
N LYS A 80 -15.57 -12.00 -13.97
CA LYS A 80 -15.60 -11.18 -15.19
C LYS A 80 -14.50 -11.63 -16.12
N VAL A 81 -14.85 -11.81 -17.39
CA VAL A 81 -13.88 -12.14 -18.44
C VAL A 81 -13.71 -10.96 -19.41
N PRO A 82 -12.56 -10.84 -20.09
CA PRO A 82 -12.36 -9.85 -21.16
C PRO A 82 -13.34 -10.01 -22.32
N GLU A 83 -13.54 -8.95 -23.12
CA GLU A 83 -14.40 -9.00 -24.32
C GLU A 83 -13.91 -10.02 -25.37
N GLU A 84 -12.61 -10.28 -25.40
CA GLU A 84 -11.96 -11.20 -26.34
C GLU A 84 -11.91 -12.65 -25.83
N PHE A 85 -12.56 -12.94 -24.69
CA PHE A 85 -12.51 -14.26 -24.09
C PHE A 85 -13.26 -15.32 -24.92
N ASN A 86 -12.63 -16.47 -25.14
CA ASN A 86 -13.25 -17.58 -25.85
C ASN A 86 -14.06 -18.46 -24.88
N PHE A 87 -15.38 -18.53 -25.11
CA PHE A 87 -16.27 -19.38 -24.31
C PHE A 87 -16.44 -20.80 -24.88
N ASP A 88 -15.72 -21.15 -25.95
CA ASP A 88 -15.86 -22.47 -26.57
C ASP A 88 -15.49 -23.59 -25.59
N GLY A 89 -16.31 -24.66 -25.60
CA GLY A 89 -16.18 -25.76 -24.65
C GLY A 89 -16.57 -25.45 -23.19
N LEU A 90 -16.93 -24.20 -22.85
CA LEU A 90 -17.36 -23.84 -21.50
C LEU A 90 -18.87 -23.93 -21.37
N GLN A 91 -19.32 -24.92 -20.60
CA GLN A 91 -20.74 -25.14 -20.29
C GLN A 91 -20.92 -25.49 -18.82
N ALA A 92 -22.16 -25.38 -18.34
CA ALA A 92 -22.49 -25.81 -16.99
C ALA A 92 -22.12 -27.29 -16.79
N GLY A 93 -21.45 -27.61 -15.68
CA GLY A 93 -20.96 -28.95 -15.37
C GLY A 93 -19.51 -29.23 -15.75
N VAL A 94 -18.85 -28.34 -16.51
CA VAL A 94 -17.42 -28.46 -16.83
C VAL A 94 -16.58 -28.05 -15.63
N LYS A 95 -15.58 -28.87 -15.30
CA LYS A 95 -14.63 -28.58 -14.21
C LYS A 95 -13.47 -27.74 -14.76
N VAL A 96 -13.13 -26.68 -14.06
CA VAL A 96 -12.15 -25.68 -14.51
C VAL A 96 -11.28 -25.21 -13.36
N VAL A 97 -10.07 -24.77 -13.69
CA VAL A 97 -9.21 -23.96 -12.83
C VAL A 97 -9.26 -22.53 -13.36
N VAL A 98 -9.66 -21.59 -12.52
CA VAL A 98 -9.75 -20.16 -12.88
C VAL A 98 -8.65 -19.41 -12.17
N PHE A 99 -7.80 -18.75 -12.95
CA PHE A 99 -6.81 -17.79 -12.47
C PHE A 99 -7.42 -16.40 -12.57
N TYR A 100 -7.52 -15.68 -11.47
CA TYR A 100 -8.13 -14.37 -11.46
C TYR A 100 -7.40 -13.38 -10.56
N THR A 101 -7.46 -12.12 -10.95
CA THR A 101 -7.00 -10.99 -10.15
C THR A 101 -8.22 -10.23 -9.63
N GLU A 102 -8.18 -9.85 -8.34
CA GLU A 102 -9.19 -8.93 -7.80
C GLU A 102 -8.79 -7.48 -8.10
N VAL A 103 -9.57 -6.82 -8.96
CA VAL A 103 -9.44 -5.41 -9.31
C VAL A 103 -10.68 -4.67 -8.82
N ASP A 104 -10.52 -3.72 -7.91
CA ASP A 104 -11.63 -2.95 -7.30
C ASP A 104 -12.74 -3.82 -6.71
N GLY A 105 -12.38 -4.95 -6.10
CA GLY A 105 -13.33 -5.92 -5.52
C GLY A 105 -14.09 -6.78 -6.54
N LYS A 106 -13.72 -6.69 -7.83
CA LYS A 106 -14.24 -7.55 -8.90
C LYS A 106 -13.20 -8.58 -9.28
N ARG A 107 -13.64 -9.83 -9.46
CA ARG A 107 -12.79 -10.92 -9.93
C ARG A 107 -12.67 -10.84 -11.44
N VAL A 108 -11.50 -10.46 -11.94
CA VAL A 108 -11.19 -10.42 -13.37
C VAL A 108 -10.37 -11.65 -13.69
N VAL A 109 -10.88 -12.49 -14.59
CA VAL A 109 -10.19 -13.70 -15.03
C VAL A 109 -8.97 -13.32 -15.85
N ASP A 110 -7.82 -13.83 -15.44
CA ASP A 110 -6.55 -13.74 -16.16
C ASP A 110 -6.43 -14.91 -17.14
N ASP A 111 -6.74 -16.12 -16.68
CA ASP A 111 -6.72 -17.35 -17.48
C ASP A 111 -7.73 -18.38 -16.94
N LEU A 112 -8.16 -19.30 -17.79
CA LEU A 112 -9.06 -20.38 -17.43
C LEU A 112 -8.67 -21.67 -18.16
N GLU A 113 -8.46 -22.72 -17.37
CA GLU A 113 -8.11 -24.03 -17.88
C GLU A 113 -9.21 -25.05 -17.57
N VAL A 114 -9.59 -25.86 -18.56
CA VAL A 114 -10.52 -26.97 -18.36
C VAL A 114 -9.74 -28.18 -17.87
N ILE A 115 -10.15 -28.70 -16.72
CA ILE A 115 -9.57 -29.93 -16.15
C ILE A 115 -10.53 -31.10 -16.43
N GLN A 116 -10.00 -32.13 -17.10
CA GLN A 116 -10.73 -33.34 -17.47
C GLN A 116 -10.82 -34.33 -16.31
#